data_AF-A0A2H0BB53-F1
#
_entry.id   AF-A0A2H0BB53-F1
#
_cell.length_a   1.000
_cell.length_b   1.000
_cell.length_c   1.000
_cell.angle_alpha   90.00
_cell.angle_beta   90.00
_cell.angle_gamma   90.00
#
_symmetry.space_group_name_H-M   'P 1'
#
loop_
_entity.id
_entity.type
_entity.pdbx_description
1 polymer ?
#
loop_
_entity_poly.entity_id
_entity_poly.type
_entity_poly.pdbx_seq_one_letter_code
_entity_poly.pdbx_strand_id
1 'polypeptide(L)'
;MILNQPKITDILSDLLKKENLNQIKSEVVEIQNNLINFRTDKLGLLNIVSNGESIKVDTKYIATEINQILETQTLERTKYYIERLIKGLSEIKTSKINDLNLNRWKEYDDIITDSLWVLDKRDNSGAHNAGYWGNFIPQIPNQFLRRYTKQSEWVLDTFLGSGTTLIECKRLGRNGIGVELQPEVCELAKKNIEREKDL
;
A
#
# COMPACT_ATOMS: atom_id res chain seq x y z
N MET A 1 4.65 4.78 9.37
CA MET A 1 5.65 4.67 10.46
C MET A 1 6.64 3.53 10.20
N ILE A 2 7.79 3.53 10.88
CA ILE A 2 8.78 2.44 10.84
C ILE A 2 8.76 1.76 12.21
N LEU A 3 8.52 0.45 12.21
CA LEU A 3 8.40 -0.36 13.42
C LEU A 3 9.60 -1.30 13.58
N ASN A 4 9.97 -1.56 14.82
CA ASN A 4 10.83 -2.68 15.18
C ASN A 4 10.00 -3.97 15.06
N GLN A 5 10.15 -4.67 13.93
CA GLN A 5 9.28 -5.78 13.58
C GLN A 5 9.36 -6.92 14.61
N PRO A 6 10.54 -7.45 14.97
CA PRO A 6 10.64 -8.50 15.99
C PRO A 6 9.99 -8.09 17.31
N LYS A 7 10.24 -6.86 17.76
CA LYS A 7 9.74 -6.39 19.06
C LYS A 7 8.22 -6.35 19.12
N ILE A 8 7.57 -5.79 18.09
CA ILE A 8 6.11 -5.72 18.07
C ILE A 8 5.49 -7.12 17.90
N THR A 9 6.07 -7.99 17.07
CA THR A 9 5.55 -9.36 16.89
C THR A 9 5.72 -10.21 18.14
N ASP A 10 6.81 -10.05 18.89
CA ASP A 10 7.05 -10.75 20.16
C ASP A 10 6.02 -10.34 21.22
N ILE A 11 5.82 -9.02 21.40
CA ILE A 11 4.83 -8.50 22.35
C ILE A 11 3.43 -9.01 22.00
N LEU A 12 3.04 -8.95 20.71
CA LEU A 12 1.75 -9.46 20.27
C LEU A 12 1.63 -10.98 20.49
N SER A 13 2.71 -11.75 20.27
CA SER A 13 2.73 -13.19 20.50
C SER A 13 2.61 -13.54 21.99
N ASP A 14 3.14 -12.71 22.89
CA ASP A 14 2.97 -12.86 24.33
C ASP A 14 1.54 -12.59 24.78
N LEU A 15 0.81 -11.67 24.11
CA LEU A 15 -0.62 -11.46 24.37
C LEU A 15 -1.46 -12.70 24.02
N LEU A 16 -1.10 -13.46 22.98
CA LEU A 16 -1.81 -14.68 22.59
C LEU A 16 -1.77 -15.78 23.67
N LYS A 17 -0.76 -15.78 24.53
CA LYS A 17 -0.60 -16.73 25.64
C LYS A 17 -1.50 -16.42 26.84
N LYS A 18 -2.17 -15.28 26.86
CA LYS A 18 -3.00 -14.82 27.99
C LYS A 18 -4.44 -15.28 27.83
N GLU A 19 -5.08 -15.57 28.96
CA GLU A 19 -6.48 -16.01 29.02
C GLU A 19 -7.45 -14.96 29.58
N ASN A 20 -6.94 -13.80 30.02
CA ASN A 20 -7.76 -12.72 30.54
C ASN A 20 -7.93 -11.60 29.49
N LEU A 21 -9.16 -11.43 29.01
CA LEU A 21 -9.51 -10.41 28.00
C LEU A 21 -9.18 -8.98 28.46
N ASN A 22 -9.51 -8.61 29.69
CA ASN A 22 -9.29 -7.26 30.20
C ASN A 22 -7.79 -6.94 30.29
N GLN A 23 -6.98 -7.93 30.69
CA GLN A 23 -5.53 -7.81 30.71
C GLN A 23 -4.98 -7.58 29.30
N ILE A 24 -5.38 -8.40 28.32
CA ILE A 24 -4.95 -8.24 26.92
C ILE A 24 -5.32 -6.84 26.42
N LYS A 25 -6.55 -6.39 26.63
CA LYS A 25 -6.99 -5.06 26.19
C LYS A 25 -6.18 -3.93 26.82
N SER A 26 -5.90 -4.01 28.12
CA SER A 26 -5.07 -3.03 28.82
C SER A 26 -3.68 -2.90 28.18
N GLU A 27 -3.06 -4.01 27.81
CA GLU A 27 -1.75 -4.02 27.18
C GLU A 27 -1.81 -3.58 25.71
N VAL A 28 -2.88 -3.88 24.99
CA VAL A 28 -3.10 -3.33 23.64
C VAL A 28 -3.25 -1.80 23.67
N VAL A 29 -3.91 -1.24 24.70
CA VAL A 29 -3.95 0.21 24.92
C VAL A 29 -2.54 0.76 25.20
N GLU A 30 -1.71 0.04 25.95
CA GLU A 30 -0.32 0.42 26.15
C GLU A 30 0.45 0.44 24.83
N ILE A 31 0.32 -0.60 24.00
CA ILE A 31 0.90 -0.64 22.65
C ILE A 31 0.46 0.57 21.83
N GLN A 32 -0.85 0.88 21.81
CA GLN A 32 -1.39 2.04 21.11
C GLN A 32 -0.70 3.34 21.55
N ASN A 33 -0.54 3.55 22.86
CA ASN A 33 0.10 4.75 23.41
C ASN A 33 1.58 4.87 23.05
N ASN A 34 2.30 3.75 22.96
CA ASN A 34 3.70 3.72 22.54
C ASN A 34 3.86 4.00 21.03
N LEU A 35 2.85 3.67 20.22
CA LEU A 35 2.85 3.92 18.76
C LEU A 35 2.54 5.39 18.38
N ILE A 36 1.93 6.17 19.27
CA ILE A 36 1.54 7.58 18.99
C ILE A 36 2.77 8.50 18.88
N ASN A 37 3.78 8.32 19.72
CA ASN A 37 4.94 9.22 19.73
C ASN A 37 6.22 8.49 20.18
N PHE A 38 7.34 8.81 19.54
CA PHE A 38 8.65 8.35 19.97
C PHE A 38 8.95 8.66 21.45
N ARG A 39 8.52 9.84 21.95
CA ARG A 39 8.73 10.23 23.35
C ARG A 39 7.96 9.35 24.35
N THR A 40 6.91 8.68 23.90
CA THR A 40 6.09 7.79 24.72
C THR A 40 6.42 6.31 24.51
N ASP A 41 7.35 5.99 23.60
CA ASP A 41 7.76 4.62 23.27
C ASP A 41 8.74 4.04 24.31
N LYS A 42 8.19 3.56 25.43
CA LYS A 42 8.91 2.80 26.45
C LYS A 42 9.14 1.34 26.04
N LEU A 43 8.36 0.84 25.09
CA LEU A 43 8.41 -0.55 24.62
C LEU A 43 9.46 -0.78 23.51
N GLY A 44 9.96 0.29 22.89
CA GLY A 44 10.92 0.23 21.79
C GLY A 44 10.29 -0.26 20.48
N LEU A 45 9.01 0.07 20.26
CA LEU A 45 8.23 -0.31 19.08
C LEU A 45 8.62 0.50 17.84
N LEU A 46 9.04 1.75 18.01
CA LEU A 46 9.45 2.65 16.95
C LEU A 46 10.96 2.50 16.74
N ASN A 47 11.40 2.19 15.52
CA ASN A 47 12.81 1.96 15.26
C ASN A 47 13.54 3.27 14.85
N ILE A 48 14.71 3.52 15.45
CA ILE A 48 15.65 4.60 15.07
C ILE A 48 16.93 4.05 14.44
N VAL A 49 17.23 2.75 14.63
CA VAL A 49 18.53 2.16 14.31
C VAL A 49 18.42 1.25 13.09
N SER A 50 19.27 1.46 12.10
CA SER A 50 19.34 0.74 10.82
C SER A 50 19.72 -0.76 10.91
N ASN A 51 19.91 -1.29 12.12
CA ASN A 51 20.60 -2.57 12.34
C ASN A 51 19.67 -3.71 12.79
N GLY A 52 18.38 -3.41 13.01
CA GLY A 52 17.35 -4.42 13.31
C GLY A 52 16.38 -4.60 12.15
N GLU A 53 15.72 -5.76 12.06
CA GLU A 53 14.62 -5.99 11.12
C GLU A 53 13.51 -4.96 11.37
N SER A 54 13.40 -4.00 10.45
CA SER A 54 12.42 -2.92 10.53
C SER A 54 11.37 -3.09 9.45
N ILE A 55 10.12 -2.79 9.78
CA ILE A 55 9.02 -2.81 8.81
C ILE A 55 8.41 -1.42 8.65
N LYS A 56 8.26 -0.98 7.40
CA LYS A 56 7.50 0.22 7.06
C LYS A 56 6.02 -0.14 6.96
N VAL A 57 5.20 0.54 7.75
CA VAL A 57 3.76 0.31 7.81
C VAL A 57 2.99 1.62 7.75
N ASP A 58 1.85 1.64 7.06
CA ASP A 58 0.97 2.79 7.09
C ASP A 58 0.42 3.03 8.52
N THR A 59 0.43 4.29 8.93
CA THR A 59 0.04 4.69 10.30
C THR A 59 -1.46 4.46 10.54
N LYS A 60 -2.30 4.74 9.54
CA LYS A 60 -3.77 4.58 9.61
C LYS A 60 -4.13 3.10 9.65
N TYR A 61 -3.42 2.25 8.91
CA TYR A 61 -3.59 0.79 8.99
C TYR A 61 -3.32 0.24 10.39
N ILE A 62 -2.17 0.54 10.98
CA ILE A 62 -1.83 0.09 12.34
C ILE A 62 -2.88 0.55 13.34
N ALA A 63 -3.27 1.82 13.30
CA ALA A 63 -4.31 2.36 14.18
C ALA A 63 -5.65 1.62 14.01
N THR A 64 -6.02 1.31 12.77
CA THR A 64 -7.26 0.58 12.45
C THR A 64 -7.23 -0.85 12.99
N GLU A 65 -6.11 -1.56 12.84
CA GLU A 65 -5.96 -2.93 13.36
C GLU A 65 -6.00 -2.96 14.90
N ILE A 66 -5.31 -2.04 15.56
CA ILE A 66 -5.30 -1.91 17.02
C ILE A 66 -6.70 -1.59 17.55
N ASN A 67 -7.40 -0.63 16.95
CA ASN A 67 -8.79 -0.32 17.33
C ASN A 67 -9.70 -1.52 17.14
N GLN A 68 -9.56 -2.26 16.04
CA GLN A 68 -10.35 -3.47 15.80
C GLN A 68 -10.11 -4.55 16.87
N ILE A 69 -8.88 -4.68 17.40
CA ILE A 69 -8.58 -5.58 18.52
C ILE A 69 -9.30 -5.09 19.79
N LEU A 70 -9.23 -3.80 20.11
CA LEU A 70 -9.82 -3.20 21.31
C LEU A 70 -11.36 -3.29 21.34
N GLU A 71 -12.01 -3.17 20.18
CA GLU A 71 -13.47 -3.21 20.02
C GLU A 71 -14.08 -4.61 20.17
N THR A 72 -13.26 -5.67 20.10
CA THR A 72 -13.75 -7.05 20.26
C THR A 72 -14.37 -7.31 21.62
N GLN A 73 -15.31 -8.25 21.70
CA GLN A 73 -16.00 -8.58 22.95
C GLN A 73 -15.68 -9.97 23.49
N THR A 74 -14.96 -10.80 22.73
CA THR A 74 -14.58 -12.16 23.13
C THR A 74 -13.09 -12.38 23.02
N LEU A 75 -12.59 -13.32 23.83
CA LEU A 75 -11.18 -13.71 23.83
C LEU A 75 -10.76 -14.31 22.49
N GLU A 76 -11.59 -15.17 21.89
CA GLU A 76 -11.25 -15.80 20.60
C GLU A 76 -11.09 -14.74 19.51
N ARG A 77 -12.01 -13.76 19.47
CA ARG A 77 -11.97 -12.71 18.44
C ARG A 77 -10.80 -11.75 18.65
N THR A 78 -10.44 -11.48 19.91
CA THR A 78 -9.25 -10.70 20.26
C THR A 78 -7.98 -11.40 19.75
N LYS A 79 -7.82 -12.68 20.09
CA LYS A 79 -6.67 -13.50 19.66
C LYS A 79 -6.60 -13.60 18.13
N TYR A 80 -7.73 -13.80 17.46
CA TYR A 80 -7.80 -13.83 15.99
C TYR A 80 -7.26 -12.54 15.34
N TYR A 81 -7.66 -11.36 15.82
CA TYR A 81 -7.17 -10.11 15.24
C TYR A 81 -5.71 -9.83 15.59
N ILE A 82 -5.24 -10.26 16.77
CA ILE A 82 -3.81 -10.23 17.11
C ILE A 82 -3.01 -11.12 16.15
N GLU A 83 -3.43 -12.37 15.92
CA GLU A 83 -2.79 -13.27 14.95
C GLU A 83 -2.77 -12.69 13.54
N ARG A 84 -3.87 -12.06 13.13
CA ARG A 84 -3.96 -11.39 11.82
C ARG A 84 -2.98 -10.23 11.73
N LEU A 85 -2.86 -9.41 12.78
CA LEU A 85 -1.91 -8.31 12.83
C LEU A 85 -0.47 -8.83 12.77
N ILE A 86 -0.13 -9.89 13.52
CA ILE A 86 1.19 -10.54 13.46
C ILE A 86 1.50 -10.95 12.03
N LYS A 87 0.60 -11.69 11.35
CA LYS A 87 0.78 -12.09 9.94
C LYS A 87 0.95 -10.90 9.01
N GLY A 88 0.20 -9.82 9.23
CA GLY A 88 0.37 -8.56 8.48
C GLY A 88 1.77 -7.96 8.66
N LEU A 89 2.34 -8.05 9.86
CA LEU A 89 3.65 -7.49 10.18
C LEU A 89 4.83 -8.41 9.86
N SER A 90 4.62 -9.72 9.73
CA SER A 90 5.70 -10.69 9.55
C SER A 90 5.75 -11.34 8.17
N GLU A 91 4.65 -11.34 7.41
CA GLU A 91 4.54 -12.10 6.17
C GLU A 91 4.07 -11.22 5.00
N ILE A 92 4.72 -11.40 3.84
CA ILE A 92 4.26 -10.86 2.56
C ILE A 92 3.54 -11.97 1.81
N LYS A 93 2.23 -11.79 1.59
CA LYS A 93 1.40 -12.72 0.80
C LYS A 93 0.88 -12.02 -0.43
N THR A 94 1.46 -12.28 -1.60
CA THR A 94 1.00 -11.72 -2.87
C THR A 94 0.21 -12.75 -3.69
N SER A 95 -0.46 -12.28 -4.73
CA SER A 95 -1.07 -13.17 -5.73
C SER A 95 -0.07 -13.56 -6.82
N LYS A 96 -0.53 -14.39 -7.78
CA LYS A 96 0.25 -14.71 -8.98
C LYS A 96 0.38 -13.54 -9.95
N ILE A 97 -0.52 -12.56 -9.89
CA ILE A 97 -0.70 -11.54 -10.93
C ILE A 97 -0.33 -10.12 -10.49
N ASN A 98 -0.07 -9.90 -9.20
CA ASN A 98 0.27 -8.57 -8.67
C ASN A 98 1.12 -8.64 -7.40
N ASP A 99 1.64 -7.47 -7.01
CA ASP A 99 2.53 -7.29 -5.85
C ASP A 99 1.78 -6.84 -4.57
N LEU A 100 0.45 -6.80 -4.60
CA LEU A 100 -0.35 -6.35 -3.46
C LEU A 100 -0.24 -7.37 -2.31
N ASN A 101 0.16 -6.90 -1.13
CA ASN A 101 0.23 -7.75 0.05
C ASN A 101 -1.19 -7.98 0.61
N LEU A 102 -1.72 -9.18 0.39
CA LEU A 102 -3.03 -9.62 0.83
C LEU A 102 -3.17 -9.68 2.36
N ASN A 103 -2.07 -9.80 3.11
CA ASN A 103 -2.14 -9.71 4.58
C ASN A 103 -2.34 -8.27 5.07
N ARG A 104 -1.96 -7.29 4.25
CA ARG A 104 -2.07 -5.84 4.53
C ARG A 104 -3.01 -5.14 3.55
N TRP A 105 -4.02 -5.85 3.05
CA TRP A 105 -4.91 -5.34 1.99
C TRP A 105 -5.62 -4.02 2.36
N LYS A 106 -5.86 -3.79 3.66
CA LYS A 106 -6.47 -2.55 4.18
C LYS A 106 -5.57 -1.32 4.09
N GLU A 107 -4.29 -1.47 3.75
CA GLU A 107 -3.41 -0.34 3.46
C GLU A 107 -3.70 0.31 2.11
N TYR A 108 -4.34 -0.43 1.21
CA TYR A 108 -4.65 0.07 -0.12
C TYR A 108 -6.04 0.71 -0.11
N ASP A 109 -6.16 1.88 0.50
CA ASP A 109 -7.42 2.64 0.51
C ASP A 109 -7.78 3.27 -0.84
N ASP A 110 -6.84 3.24 -1.78
CA ASP A 110 -6.98 3.74 -3.13
C ASP A 110 -7.34 2.66 -4.16
N ILE A 111 -7.24 1.37 -3.85
CA ILE A 111 -7.60 0.29 -4.78
C ILE A 111 -9.12 0.08 -4.79
N ILE A 112 -9.74 0.32 -5.96
CA ILE A 112 -11.19 0.22 -6.12
C ILE A 112 -11.54 -1.13 -6.73
N THR A 113 -12.30 -1.97 -6.01
CA THR A 113 -12.73 -3.29 -6.49
C THR A 113 -14.15 -3.33 -7.03
N ASP A 114 -14.94 -2.28 -6.78
CA ASP A 114 -16.33 -2.18 -7.24
C ASP A 114 -16.43 -1.89 -8.75
N SER A 115 -17.63 -2.09 -9.30
CA SER A 115 -17.91 -1.85 -10.72
C SER A 115 -18.07 -0.37 -11.08
N LEU A 116 -18.37 0.49 -10.10
CA LEU A 116 -18.54 1.93 -10.29
C LEU A 116 -17.39 2.68 -9.63
N TRP A 117 -16.61 3.41 -10.42
CA TRP A 117 -15.48 4.19 -9.91
C TRP A 117 -15.86 5.67 -9.87
N VAL A 118 -15.91 6.22 -8.66
CA VAL A 118 -16.15 7.65 -8.43
C VAL A 118 -14.80 8.31 -8.14
N LEU A 119 -14.29 9.06 -9.11
CA LEU A 119 -12.99 9.71 -9.05
C LEU A 119 -13.20 11.23 -9.06
N ASP A 120 -12.89 11.90 -7.95
CA ASP A 120 -13.21 13.31 -7.73
C ASP A 120 -12.42 14.25 -8.67
N LYS A 121 -11.09 14.11 -8.70
CA LYS A 121 -10.21 14.95 -9.54
C LYS A 121 -9.19 14.11 -10.29
N ARG A 122 -8.89 14.50 -11.52
CA ARG A 122 -7.80 13.93 -12.32
C ARG A 122 -6.47 14.18 -11.60
N ASP A 123 -5.64 13.14 -11.47
CA ASP A 123 -4.27 13.31 -11.01
C ASP A 123 -3.46 14.12 -12.02
N ASN A 124 -2.82 15.18 -11.54
CA ASN A 124 -2.00 16.11 -12.31
C ASN A 124 -0.55 16.16 -11.81
N SER A 125 -0.15 15.22 -10.95
CA SER A 125 1.24 15.07 -10.50
C SER A 125 2.17 14.62 -11.63
N GLY A 126 3.47 14.81 -11.45
CA GLY A 126 4.54 14.37 -12.37
C GLY A 126 4.32 14.79 -13.82
N ALA A 127 4.41 13.85 -14.77
CA ALA A 127 4.31 14.14 -16.19
C ALA A 127 2.87 14.20 -16.74
N HIS A 128 1.85 13.99 -15.91
CA HIS A 128 0.47 14.02 -16.35
C HIS A 128 0.05 15.42 -16.79
N ASN A 129 -0.58 15.49 -17.95
CA ASN A 129 -1.21 16.68 -18.46
C ASN A 129 -2.58 16.35 -19.08
N ALA A 130 -3.47 17.33 -19.14
CA ALA A 130 -4.79 17.20 -19.77
C ALA A 130 -4.82 17.85 -21.17
N GLY A 131 -3.65 18.11 -21.77
CA GLY A 131 -3.54 18.90 -23.00
C GLY A 131 -3.94 18.15 -24.27
N TYR A 132 -4.00 16.81 -24.21
CA TYR A 132 -4.43 15.98 -25.32
C TYR A 132 -5.87 15.51 -25.14
N TRP A 133 -6.69 15.74 -26.17
CA TRP A 133 -8.09 15.36 -26.13
C TRP A 133 -8.27 13.84 -26.11
N GLY A 134 -9.19 13.35 -25.28
CA GLY A 134 -9.47 11.92 -25.17
C GLY A 134 -8.49 11.13 -24.30
N ASN A 135 -7.59 11.78 -23.55
CA ASN A 135 -6.74 11.07 -22.60
C ASN A 135 -7.51 10.63 -21.34
N PHE A 136 -7.48 9.34 -21.01
CA PHE A 136 -8.05 8.90 -19.73
C PHE A 136 -7.25 9.44 -18.55
N ILE A 137 -7.92 9.57 -17.40
CA ILE A 137 -7.30 10.03 -16.15
C ILE A 137 -6.28 8.99 -15.65
N PRO A 138 -5.13 9.40 -15.10
CA PRO A 138 -4.06 8.47 -14.71
C PRO A 138 -4.46 7.42 -13.68
N GLN A 139 -5.46 7.72 -12.87
CA GLN A 139 -5.95 6.76 -11.89
C GLN A 139 -6.48 5.48 -12.55
N ILE A 140 -7.00 5.53 -13.77
CA ILE A 140 -7.51 4.34 -14.47
C ILE A 140 -6.38 3.32 -14.75
N PRO A 141 -5.34 3.65 -15.53
CA PRO A 141 -4.20 2.75 -15.74
C PRO A 141 -3.48 2.41 -14.43
N ASN A 142 -3.38 3.32 -13.45
CA ASN A 142 -2.80 3.00 -12.14
C ASN A 142 -3.49 1.79 -11.48
N GLN A 143 -4.83 1.78 -11.47
CA GLN A 143 -5.63 0.67 -10.94
C GLN A 143 -5.33 -0.62 -11.68
N PHE A 144 -5.38 -0.60 -13.02
CA PHE A 144 -5.17 -1.80 -13.82
C PHE A 144 -3.77 -2.37 -13.64
N LEU A 145 -2.74 -1.53 -13.71
CA LEU A 145 -1.34 -1.95 -13.59
C LEU A 145 -1.03 -2.54 -12.22
N ARG A 146 -1.55 -1.97 -11.12
CA ARG A 146 -1.34 -2.53 -9.78
C ARG A 146 -2.11 -3.81 -9.53
N ARG A 147 -3.28 -3.98 -10.15
CA ARG A 147 -4.17 -5.14 -9.92
C ARG A 147 -3.83 -6.33 -10.79
N TYR A 148 -3.33 -6.11 -12.00
CA TYR A 148 -3.20 -7.14 -13.03
C TYR A 148 -1.78 -7.33 -13.56
N THR A 149 -0.80 -6.61 -13.03
CA THR A 149 0.62 -6.86 -13.34
C THR A 149 1.49 -6.79 -12.09
N LYS A 150 2.68 -7.39 -12.20
CA LYS A 150 3.79 -7.20 -11.29
C LYS A 150 4.76 -6.13 -11.78
N GLN A 151 5.59 -5.64 -10.87
CA GLN A 151 6.78 -4.86 -11.23
C GLN A 151 7.65 -5.64 -12.21
N SER A 152 8.33 -4.92 -13.10
CA SER A 152 9.14 -5.43 -14.21
C SER A 152 8.40 -6.22 -15.30
N GLU A 153 7.09 -6.47 -15.18
CA GLU A 153 6.31 -7.04 -16.28
C GLU A 153 6.09 -6.05 -17.42
N TRP A 154 5.74 -6.57 -18.60
CA TRP A 154 5.50 -5.80 -19.81
C TRP A 154 4.03 -5.48 -20.00
N VAL A 155 3.77 -4.24 -20.40
CA VAL A 155 2.44 -3.71 -20.73
C VAL A 155 2.45 -3.26 -22.19
N LEU A 156 1.45 -3.66 -22.96
CA LEU A 156 1.22 -3.18 -24.32
C LEU A 156 -0.02 -2.30 -24.35
N ASP A 157 0.13 -1.07 -24.81
CA ASP A 157 -0.98 -0.18 -25.14
C ASP A 157 -1.02 0.05 -26.66
N THR A 158 -2.02 -0.50 -27.34
CA THR A 158 -2.13 -0.40 -28.80
C THR A 158 -2.71 0.92 -29.28
N PHE A 159 -3.16 1.79 -28.36
CA PHE A 159 -3.78 3.09 -28.64
C PHE A 159 -3.27 4.13 -27.63
N LEU A 160 -1.95 4.31 -27.62
CA LEU A 160 -1.22 5.02 -26.56
C LEU A 160 -1.71 6.47 -26.36
N GLY A 161 -2.09 7.14 -27.45
CA GLY A 161 -2.39 8.57 -27.43
C GLY A 161 -1.22 9.36 -26.83
N SER A 162 -1.51 10.26 -25.89
CA SER A 162 -0.49 11.12 -25.26
C SER A 162 0.43 10.46 -24.22
N GLY A 163 0.34 9.14 -24.01
CA GLY A 163 1.33 8.39 -23.23
C GLY A 163 0.93 8.00 -21.80
N THR A 164 -0.31 8.24 -21.35
CA THR A 164 -0.71 8.05 -19.93
C THR A 164 -0.37 6.65 -19.40
N THR A 165 -0.61 5.58 -20.17
CA THR A 165 -0.28 4.20 -19.75
C THR A 165 1.21 4.02 -19.47
N LEU A 166 2.08 4.54 -20.33
CA LEU A 166 3.53 4.40 -20.19
C LEU A 166 4.10 5.29 -19.10
N ILE A 167 3.51 6.45 -18.85
CA ILE A 167 3.83 7.28 -17.68
C ILE A 167 3.56 6.49 -16.40
N GLU A 168 2.39 5.84 -16.29
CA GLU A 168 2.08 5.00 -15.13
C GLU A 168 2.94 3.74 -15.06
N CYS A 169 3.31 3.14 -16.19
CA CYS A 169 4.27 2.03 -16.21
C CYS A 169 5.58 2.47 -15.55
N LYS A 170 6.12 3.63 -15.94
CA LYS A 170 7.36 4.16 -15.39
C LYS A 170 7.26 4.41 -13.87
N ARG A 171 6.20 5.09 -13.44
CA ARG A 171 5.92 5.35 -12.00
C ARG A 171 5.79 4.10 -11.17
N LEU A 172 5.22 3.05 -11.74
CA LEU A 172 4.97 1.80 -11.03
C LEU A 172 6.10 0.78 -11.24
N GLY A 173 7.15 1.11 -12.00
CA GLY A 173 8.25 0.19 -12.28
C GLY A 173 7.84 -1.00 -13.16
N ARG A 174 7.00 -0.76 -14.18
CA ARG A 174 6.65 -1.72 -15.25
C ARG A 174 7.34 -1.33 -16.55
N ASN A 175 7.64 -2.31 -17.39
CA ASN A 175 8.05 -2.07 -18.77
C ASN A 175 6.80 -1.81 -19.62
N GLY A 176 6.90 -0.91 -20.60
CA GLY A 176 5.75 -0.58 -21.43
C GLY A 176 6.12 -0.33 -22.89
N ILE A 177 5.25 -0.81 -23.78
CA ILE A 177 5.29 -0.57 -25.22
C ILE A 177 3.97 0.10 -25.59
N GLY A 178 4.06 1.20 -26.34
CA GLY A 178 2.89 1.92 -26.83
C GLY A 178 2.92 2.03 -28.34
N VAL A 179 1.78 1.81 -28.97
CA VAL A 179 1.56 2.00 -30.41
C VAL A 179 0.66 3.21 -30.59
N GLU A 180 1.09 4.14 -31.43
CA GLU A 180 0.32 5.31 -31.84
C GLU A 180 0.51 5.51 -33.34
N LEU A 181 -0.60 5.72 -34.05
CA LEU A 181 -0.62 5.83 -35.50
C LEU A 181 -0.15 7.21 -35.96
N GLN A 182 -0.52 8.26 -35.23
CA GLN A 182 -0.23 9.64 -35.62
C GLN A 182 1.18 10.04 -35.19
N PRO A 183 2.10 10.38 -36.12
CA PRO A 183 3.50 10.69 -35.77
C PRO A 183 3.62 11.86 -34.79
N GLU A 184 2.81 12.91 -34.95
CA GLU A 184 2.82 14.08 -34.06
C GLU A 184 2.40 13.73 -32.62
N VAL A 185 1.43 12.83 -32.47
CA VAL A 185 0.96 12.34 -31.16
C VAL A 185 2.01 11.42 -30.53
N CYS A 186 2.67 10.58 -31.33
CA CYS A 186 3.78 9.75 -30.88
C CYS A 186 4.94 10.60 -30.31
N GLU A 187 5.31 11.69 -31.00
CA GLU A 187 6.33 12.62 -30.50
C GLU A 187 5.90 13.36 -29.23
N LEU A 188 4.62 13.72 -29.10
CA LEU A 188 4.07 14.25 -27.86
C LEU A 188 4.15 13.24 -26.71
N ALA A 189 3.78 11.98 -26.98
CA ALA A 189 3.83 10.91 -25.99
C ALA A 189 5.25 10.69 -25.48
N LYS A 190 6.24 10.60 -26.38
CA LYS A 190 7.67 10.49 -26.02
C LYS A 190 8.09 11.61 -25.07
N LYS A 191 7.82 12.88 -25.44
CA LYS A 191 8.14 14.04 -24.60
C LYS A 191 7.49 13.99 -23.22
N ASN A 192 6.25 13.52 -23.14
CA ASN A 192 5.56 13.39 -21.85
C ASN A 192 6.19 12.28 -20.99
N ILE A 193 6.45 11.11 -21.58
CA ILE A 193 7.03 9.95 -20.88
C ILE A 193 8.45 10.26 -20.37
N GLU A 194 9.25 10.99 -21.15
CA GLU A 194 10.61 11.41 -20.76
C GLU A 194 10.64 12.35 -19.54
N ARG A 195 9.56 13.11 -19.30
CA ARG A 195 9.46 14.01 -18.13
C ARG A 195 9.19 13.26 -16.84
N GLU A 196 8.65 12.04 -16.92
CA GLU A 196 8.39 11.23 -15.73
C GLU A 196 9.70 10.60 -15.25
N LYS A 197 9.89 10.54 -13.94
CA LYS A 197 11.09 9.90 -13.37
C LYS A 197 10.88 8.40 -13.25
N ASP A 198 11.96 7.64 -13.39
CA ASP A 198 11.95 6.22 -13.04
C ASP A 198 11.71 6.03 -11.54
N LEU A 199 11.01 4.95 -11.18
CA LEU A 199 10.78 4.51 -9.81
C LEU A 199 12.08 4.11 -9.11
#